data_AF-A0A2D7M1E8-F1
#
_entry.id   AF-A0A2D7M1E8-F1
#
_cell.length_a   1.000
_cell.length_b   1.000
_cell.length_c   1.000
_cell.angle_alpha   90.00
_cell.angle_beta   90.00
_cell.angle_gamma   90.00
#
_symmetry.space_group_name_H-M   'P 1'
#
loop_
_entity.id
_entity.type
_entity.pdbx_description
1 polymer ?
#
loop_
_entity_poly.entity_id
_entity_poly.type
_entity_poly.pdbx_seq_one_letter_code
_entity_poly.pdbx_strand_id
1 'polypeptide(L)'
;MERITVEQAQEFIPLKENYGNTEVEYASYFTLTPSEMGDGWETVTYYTTKKRGIYNKKGEGDQWVYVLKNKTLPGLLKIGYTKLTPDERAKQISTATGVPLPYEVAWAFRCYNGELLEGEVHHALKNYRVNNQREFFQIGLDEVIETIELIGKNFK
;
A
#
# COMPACT_ATOMS: atom_id res chain seq x y z
N MET A 1 22.17 6.22 0.69
CA MET A 1 21.59 7.20 -0.25
C MET A 1 22.66 7.63 -1.24
N GLU A 2 22.33 7.63 -2.53
CA GLU A 2 23.21 8.05 -3.63
C GLU A 2 22.64 9.30 -4.32
N ARG A 3 23.49 10.25 -4.73
CA ARG A 3 23.06 11.43 -5.49
C ARG A 3 22.91 11.07 -6.96
N ILE A 4 21.76 11.39 -7.56
CA ILE A 4 21.48 11.18 -8.98
C ILE A 4 21.15 12.50 -9.69
N THR A 5 21.18 12.52 -11.02
CA THR A 5 20.74 13.68 -11.81
C THR A 5 19.22 13.77 -11.86
N VAL A 6 18.69 14.95 -12.19
CA VAL A 6 17.23 15.16 -12.37
C VAL A 6 16.68 14.25 -13.47
N GLU A 7 17.46 14.02 -14.54
CA GLU A 7 17.09 13.14 -15.65
C GLU A 7 16.98 11.69 -15.20
N GLN A 8 17.97 11.18 -14.46
CA GLN A 8 17.94 9.83 -13.88
C GLN A 8 16.78 9.69 -12.88
N ALA A 9 16.48 10.75 -12.12
CA ALA A 9 15.44 10.74 -11.12
C ALA A 9 14.02 10.62 -11.70
N GLN A 10 13.81 10.98 -12.97
CA GLN A 10 12.51 10.79 -13.64
C GLN A 10 12.10 9.32 -13.74
N GLU A 11 13.06 8.40 -13.70
CA GLU A 11 12.80 6.97 -13.67
C GLU A 11 12.30 6.48 -12.32
N PHE A 12 12.41 7.25 -11.24
CA PHE A 12 12.10 6.80 -9.88
C PHE A 12 10.90 7.54 -9.30
N ILE A 13 10.18 6.89 -8.39
CA ILE A 13 9.06 7.53 -7.68
C ILE A 13 9.64 8.44 -6.58
N PRO A 14 9.34 9.75 -6.58
CA PRO A 14 9.72 10.66 -5.50
C PRO A 14 9.17 10.14 -4.17
N LEU A 15 9.96 10.23 -3.11
CA LEU A 15 9.60 9.71 -1.80
C LEU A 15 8.31 10.34 -1.27
N LYS A 16 8.07 11.62 -1.58
CA LYS A 16 6.82 12.35 -1.28
C LYS A 16 5.59 11.81 -2.03
N GLU A 17 5.79 11.14 -3.16
CA GLU A 17 4.74 10.55 -4.01
C GLU A 17 4.61 9.03 -3.81
N ASN A 18 5.44 8.45 -2.92
CA ASN A 18 5.30 7.06 -2.53
C ASN A 18 4.10 6.97 -1.56
N TYR A 19 3.05 6.23 -1.90
CA TYR A 19 1.93 6.04 -0.97
C TYR A 19 2.29 5.05 0.16
N GLY A 20 3.50 4.48 0.15
CA GLY A 20 4.11 3.74 1.26
C GLY A 20 4.91 4.63 2.21
N ASN A 21 6.03 4.13 2.76
CA ASN A 21 6.81 4.91 3.73
C ASN A 21 7.51 6.12 3.07
N THR A 22 7.30 7.31 3.64
CA THR A 22 7.83 8.59 3.15
C THR A 22 9.02 9.10 3.99
N GLU A 23 9.45 8.32 4.99
CA GLU A 23 10.60 8.63 5.84
C GLU A 23 11.90 8.56 5.04
N VAL A 24 12.80 9.52 5.30
CA VAL A 24 14.05 9.70 4.55
C VAL A 24 14.97 8.47 4.61
N GLU A 25 14.84 7.63 5.64
CA GLU A 25 15.58 6.37 5.76
C GLU A 25 15.26 5.35 4.65
N TYR A 26 14.10 5.47 3.99
CA TYR A 26 13.71 4.66 2.84
C TYR A 26 14.10 5.30 1.49
N ALA A 27 14.66 6.50 1.52
CA ALA A 27 15.24 7.11 0.34
C ALA A 27 16.48 6.33 -0.08
N SER A 28 16.52 5.93 -1.34
CA SER A 28 17.72 5.33 -1.93
C SER A 28 18.51 6.35 -2.74
N TYR A 29 17.81 7.32 -3.32
CA TYR A 29 18.42 8.38 -4.13
C TYR A 29 17.96 9.77 -3.68
N PHE A 30 18.74 10.78 -4.04
CA PHE A 30 18.33 12.17 -3.92
C PHE A 30 18.86 13.03 -5.08
N THR A 31 18.15 14.12 -5.38
CA THR A 31 18.59 15.19 -6.28
C THR A 31 18.75 16.48 -5.49
N LEU A 32 19.61 17.37 -6.00
CA LEU A 32 19.76 18.74 -5.53
C LEU A 32 19.42 19.66 -6.69
N THR A 33 18.43 20.54 -6.50
CA THR A 33 18.04 21.55 -7.48
C THR A 33 18.16 22.94 -6.87
N PRO A 34 18.40 24.00 -7.68
CA PRO A 34 18.40 25.37 -7.18
C PRO A 34 17.13 25.67 -6.38
N SER A 35 17.30 26.21 -5.17
CA SER A 35 16.18 26.56 -4.28
C SER A 35 15.63 27.94 -4.60
N GLU A 36 14.33 28.14 -4.39
CA GLU A 36 13.70 29.46 -4.43
C GLU A 36 14.15 30.39 -3.29
N MET A 37 14.82 29.85 -2.26
CA MET A 37 15.35 30.61 -1.12
C MET A 37 16.63 31.42 -1.43
N GLY A 38 17.12 31.37 -2.66
CA GLY A 38 18.27 32.14 -3.13
C GLY A 38 19.61 31.42 -3.02
N ASP A 39 20.68 32.15 -3.33
CA ASP A 39 22.04 31.62 -3.42
C ASP A 39 22.50 30.96 -2.12
N GLY A 40 23.07 29.75 -2.25
CA GLY A 40 23.55 28.94 -1.12
C GLY A 40 22.54 27.93 -0.58
N TRP A 41 21.31 27.92 -1.09
CA TRP A 41 20.30 26.90 -0.75
C TRP A 41 19.99 25.99 -1.94
N GLU A 42 19.88 24.69 -1.66
CA GLU A 42 19.44 23.68 -2.64
C GLU A 42 18.19 22.97 -2.12
N THR A 43 17.24 22.70 -3.01
CA THR A 43 16.09 21.85 -2.70
C THR A 43 16.50 20.39 -2.85
N VAL A 44 16.36 19.63 -1.76
CA VAL A 44 16.60 18.18 -1.75
C VAL A 44 15.31 17.46 -2.08
N THR A 45 15.31 16.66 -3.14
CA THR A 45 14.20 15.71 -3.41
C THR A 45 14.70 14.30 -3.23
N TYR A 46 14.03 13.53 -2.37
CA TYR A 46 14.35 12.13 -2.13
C TYR A 46 13.54 11.22 -3.06
N TYR A 47 14.12 10.09 -3.47
CA TYR A 47 13.49 9.11 -4.35
C TYR A 47 13.66 7.69 -3.82
N THR A 48 12.67 6.86 -4.13
CA THR A 48 12.67 5.42 -3.80
C THR A 48 13.44 4.61 -4.85
N THR A 49 13.72 3.33 -4.57
CA THR A 49 14.19 2.38 -5.60
C THR A 49 13.11 1.99 -6.61
N LYS A 50 11.84 2.33 -6.36
CA LYS A 50 10.72 1.97 -7.22
C LYS A 50 10.80 2.78 -8.51
N LYS A 51 10.94 2.11 -9.65
CA LYS A 51 10.88 2.77 -10.95
C LYS A 51 9.46 3.21 -11.32
N ARG A 52 9.31 4.42 -11.88
CA ARG A 52 8.11 4.87 -12.58
C ARG A 52 7.81 3.92 -13.73
N GLY A 53 6.56 3.47 -13.82
CA GLY A 53 6.13 2.53 -14.86
C GLY A 53 6.38 1.04 -14.56
N ILE A 54 6.83 0.64 -13.35
CA ILE A 54 6.75 -0.77 -12.90
C ILE A 54 5.33 -1.32 -13.04
N TYR A 55 4.36 -0.44 -12.90
CA TYR A 55 2.93 -0.69 -13.00
C TYR A 55 2.40 -0.84 -14.43
N ASN A 56 3.25 -0.73 -15.47
CA ASN A 56 2.84 -0.83 -16.87
C ASN A 56 2.56 -2.27 -17.37
N LYS A 57 2.49 -3.27 -16.47
CA LYS A 57 2.00 -4.61 -16.87
C LYS A 57 0.46 -4.58 -16.96
N LYS A 58 -0.04 -4.25 -18.15
CA LYS A 58 -1.46 -4.36 -18.50
C LYS A 58 -1.94 -5.81 -18.37
N GLY A 59 -2.90 -6.04 -17.48
CA GLY A 59 -3.63 -7.30 -17.32
C GLY A 59 -4.43 -7.27 -16.02
N GLU A 60 -5.57 -7.98 -15.97
CA GLU A 60 -6.47 -7.98 -14.79
C GLU A 60 -5.81 -8.46 -13.48
N GLY A 61 -4.58 -8.94 -13.54
CA GLY A 61 -3.83 -9.47 -12.42
C GLY A 61 -4.32 -10.84 -11.97
N ASP A 62 -3.41 -11.61 -11.38
CA ASP A 62 -3.65 -12.92 -10.77
C ASP A 62 -3.73 -12.84 -9.24
N GLN A 63 -3.69 -11.64 -8.67
CA GLN A 63 -3.65 -11.41 -7.23
C GLN A 63 -4.88 -10.64 -6.76
N TRP A 64 -5.16 -10.74 -5.47
CA TRP A 64 -6.33 -10.14 -4.83
C TRP A 64 -5.93 -9.41 -3.56
N VAL A 65 -6.40 -8.17 -3.41
CA VAL A 65 -6.46 -7.49 -2.10
C VAL A 65 -7.87 -7.68 -1.56
N TYR A 66 -7.99 -8.15 -0.33
CA TYR A 66 -9.26 -8.50 0.28
C TYR A 66 -9.45 -7.80 1.62
N VAL A 67 -10.72 -7.67 1.98
CA VAL A 67 -11.18 -7.16 3.28
C VAL A 67 -11.95 -8.28 3.96
N LEU A 68 -11.47 -8.73 5.12
CA LEU A 68 -12.15 -9.71 5.96
C LEU A 68 -12.84 -9.02 7.13
N LYS A 69 -14.03 -9.51 7.45
CA LYS A 69 -14.77 -9.14 8.66
C LYS A 69 -14.99 -10.37 9.53
N ASN A 70 -15.18 -10.15 10.82
CA ASN A 70 -15.52 -11.21 11.77
C ASN A 70 -16.70 -10.75 12.63
N LYS A 71 -17.72 -11.60 12.77
CA LYS A 71 -18.90 -11.30 13.60
C LYS A 71 -18.56 -11.06 15.08
N THR A 72 -17.48 -11.64 15.58
CA THR A 72 -17.03 -11.43 16.97
C THR A 72 -16.28 -10.11 17.18
N LEU A 73 -15.85 -9.45 16.11
CA LEU A 73 -15.07 -8.21 16.15
C LEU A 73 -15.78 -7.12 15.32
N PRO A 74 -16.93 -6.61 15.80
CA PRO A 74 -17.68 -5.59 15.07
C PRO A 74 -16.86 -4.30 14.92
N GLY A 75 -16.86 -3.74 13.71
CA GLY A 75 -16.10 -2.53 13.39
C GLY A 75 -14.60 -2.73 13.18
N LEU A 76 -14.11 -3.98 13.25
CA LEU A 76 -12.72 -4.31 12.95
C LEU A 76 -12.63 -5.08 11.63
N LEU A 77 -11.84 -4.55 10.70
CA LEU A 77 -11.60 -5.13 9.39
C LEU A 77 -10.13 -5.56 9.28
N LYS A 78 -9.90 -6.72 8.66
CA LYS A 78 -8.56 -7.15 8.27
C LYS A 78 -8.38 -6.94 6.77
N ILE A 79 -7.37 -6.17 6.40
CA ILE A 79 -7.01 -5.93 5.00
C ILE A 79 -5.75 -6.76 4.73
N GLY A 80 -5.73 -7.52 3.66
CA GLY A 80 -4.56 -8.31 3.26
C GLY A 80 -4.59 -8.64 1.78
N TYR A 81 -3.55 -9.31 1.29
CA TYR A 81 -3.50 -9.77 -0.09
C TYR A 81 -3.30 -11.29 -0.19
N THR A 82 -3.64 -11.84 -1.35
CA THR A 82 -3.41 -13.25 -1.69
C THR A 82 -3.13 -13.41 -3.18
N LYS A 83 -2.35 -14.44 -3.51
CA LYS A 83 -2.16 -14.93 -4.89
C LYS A 83 -3.17 -16.05 -5.25
N LEU A 84 -3.92 -16.52 -4.26
CA LEU A 84 -5.00 -17.50 -4.39
C LEU A 84 -6.35 -16.77 -4.41
N THR A 85 -7.45 -17.50 -4.21
CA THR A 85 -8.75 -16.87 -4.02
C THR A 85 -8.90 -16.28 -2.60
N PRO A 86 -9.60 -15.14 -2.45
CA PRO A 86 -9.88 -14.55 -1.13
C PRO A 86 -10.62 -15.50 -0.17
N ASP A 87 -11.51 -16.34 -0.70
CA ASP A 87 -12.29 -17.32 0.07
C ASP A 87 -11.39 -18.39 0.71
N GLU A 88 -10.45 -18.95 -0.06
CA GLU A 88 -9.47 -19.90 0.48
C GLU A 88 -8.60 -19.27 1.56
N ARG A 89 -8.18 -18.01 1.37
CA ARG A 89 -7.40 -17.30 2.36
C ARG A 89 -8.19 -17.01 3.63
N ALA A 90 -9.47 -16.63 3.50
CA ALA A 90 -10.37 -16.44 4.64
C ALA A 90 -10.54 -17.74 5.45
N LYS A 91 -10.72 -18.89 4.78
CA LYS A 91 -10.77 -20.21 5.42
C LYS A 91 -9.48 -20.53 6.17
N GLN A 92 -8.31 -20.33 5.55
CA GLN A 92 -7.00 -20.55 6.21
C GLN A 92 -6.79 -19.68 7.44
N ILE A 93 -7.21 -18.42 7.41
CA ILE A 93 -7.08 -17.53 8.57
C ILE A 93 -8.07 -17.92 9.67
N SER A 94 -9.24 -18.45 9.28
CA SER A 94 -10.27 -18.90 10.22
C SER A 94 -9.90 -20.16 11.00
N THR A 95 -8.93 -20.96 10.54
CA THR A 95 -8.47 -22.16 11.26
C THR A 95 -7.43 -21.86 12.34
N ALA A 96 -6.97 -20.60 12.46
CA ALA A 96 -5.98 -20.22 13.46
C ALA A 96 -6.55 -20.35 14.89
N THR A 97 -5.71 -20.86 15.81
CA THR A 97 -6.05 -20.96 17.23
C THR A 97 -6.28 -19.55 17.80
N GLY A 98 -7.46 -19.32 18.38
CA GLY A 98 -7.87 -18.02 18.93
C GLY A 98 -8.86 -17.23 18.07
N VAL A 99 -9.35 -17.80 16.96
CA VAL A 99 -10.44 -17.22 16.16
C VAL A 99 -11.78 -17.88 16.56
N PRO A 100 -12.68 -17.19 17.28
CA PRO A 100 -13.91 -17.78 17.80
C PRO A 100 -15.01 -18.02 16.74
N LEU A 101 -15.07 -17.19 15.69
CA LEU A 101 -15.92 -17.39 14.52
C LEU A 101 -15.09 -17.22 13.25
N PRO A 102 -15.42 -17.91 12.15
CA PRO A 102 -14.68 -17.74 10.91
C PRO A 102 -14.76 -16.31 10.38
N TYR A 103 -13.69 -15.89 9.72
CA TYR A 103 -13.67 -14.66 8.92
C TYR A 103 -14.47 -14.85 7.65
N GLU A 104 -15.20 -13.80 7.27
CA GLU A 104 -15.95 -13.74 6.02
C GLU A 104 -15.31 -12.69 5.12
N VAL A 105 -15.21 -12.98 3.82
CA VAL A 105 -14.77 -12.00 2.81
C VAL A 105 -15.87 -10.95 2.67
N ALA A 106 -15.60 -9.74 3.14
CA ALA A 106 -16.52 -8.62 2.99
C ALA A 106 -16.44 -8.02 1.59
N TRP A 107 -15.21 -7.92 1.04
CA TRP A 107 -14.94 -7.37 -0.27
C TRP A 107 -13.57 -7.81 -0.78
N ALA A 108 -13.35 -7.77 -2.11
CA ALA A 108 -12.06 -8.07 -2.73
C ALA A 108 -11.86 -7.33 -4.06
N PHE A 109 -10.61 -6.97 -4.35
CA PHE A 109 -10.16 -6.29 -5.55
C PHE A 109 -9.07 -7.08 -6.25
N ARG A 110 -9.22 -7.28 -7.56
CA ARG A 110 -8.26 -8.01 -8.41
C ARG A 110 -7.19 -7.06 -8.96
N CYS A 111 -5.92 -7.43 -8.87
CA CYS A 111 -4.78 -6.59 -9.25
C CYS A 111 -3.54 -7.42 -9.62
N TYR A 112 -2.60 -6.86 -10.40
CA TYR A 112 -1.38 -7.59 -10.82
C TYR A 112 -0.23 -7.52 -9.80
N ASN A 113 -0.36 -6.73 -8.72
CA ASN A 113 0.63 -6.62 -7.66
C ASN A 113 -0.04 -6.31 -6.30
N GLY A 114 -0.65 -7.33 -5.71
CA GLY A 114 -1.45 -7.22 -4.49
C GLY A 114 -0.63 -6.88 -3.26
N GLU A 115 0.62 -7.35 -3.17
CA GLU A 115 1.53 -6.97 -2.07
C GLU A 115 1.74 -5.46 -2.01
N LEU A 116 2.01 -4.86 -3.17
CA LEU A 116 2.28 -3.44 -3.19
C LEU A 116 0.99 -2.63 -3.00
N LEU A 117 -0.12 -3.01 -3.66
CA LEU A 117 -1.42 -2.36 -3.43
C LEU A 117 -1.82 -2.41 -1.94
N GLU A 118 -1.64 -3.55 -1.29
CA GLU A 118 -1.94 -3.73 0.13
C GLU A 118 -1.08 -2.82 1.02
N GLY A 119 0.23 -2.73 0.76
CA GLY A 119 1.12 -1.83 1.50
C GLY A 119 0.73 -0.36 1.37
N GLU A 120 0.37 0.09 0.17
CA GLU A 120 -0.07 1.48 -0.06
C GLU A 120 -1.43 1.74 0.62
N VAL A 121 -2.36 0.78 0.61
CA VAL A 121 -3.65 0.87 1.33
C VAL A 121 -3.43 0.91 2.85
N HIS A 122 -2.56 0.06 3.40
CA HIS A 122 -2.25 0.04 4.83
C HIS A 122 -1.65 1.35 5.30
N HIS A 123 -0.83 1.99 4.47
CA HIS A 123 -0.26 3.29 4.76
C HIS A 123 -1.33 4.39 4.70
N ALA A 124 -2.16 4.41 3.65
CA ALA A 124 -3.27 5.36 3.54
C ALA A 124 -4.23 5.27 4.76
N LEU A 125 -4.44 4.06 5.27
CA LEU A 125 -5.30 3.78 6.42
C LEU A 125 -4.54 3.69 7.76
N LYS A 126 -3.28 4.13 7.82
CA LYS A 126 -2.43 4.02 9.03
C LYS A 126 -3.08 4.61 10.28
N ASN A 127 -3.83 5.70 10.15
CA ASN A 127 -4.52 6.37 11.26
C ASN A 127 -5.66 5.53 11.86
N TYR A 128 -6.21 4.59 11.10
CA TYR A 128 -7.28 3.69 11.53
C TYR A 128 -6.74 2.33 12.02
N ARG A 129 -5.42 2.13 11.99
CA ARG A 129 -4.79 0.86 12.34
C ARG A 129 -4.78 0.68 13.86
N VAL A 130 -5.32 -0.44 14.33
CA VAL A 130 -5.46 -0.72 15.78
C VAL A 130 -4.13 -1.12 16.41
N ASN A 131 -3.26 -1.79 15.66
CA ASN A 131 -1.93 -2.20 16.12
C ASN A 131 -0.94 -2.17 14.96
N ASN A 132 0.20 -1.49 15.13
CA ASN A 132 1.24 -1.40 14.12
C ASN A 132 1.84 -2.76 13.71
N GLN A 133 1.73 -3.78 14.56
CA GLN A 133 2.20 -5.14 14.25
C GLN A 133 1.17 -6.01 13.53
N ARG A 134 -0.09 -5.56 13.40
CA ARG A 134 -1.17 -6.37 12.80
C ARG A 134 -1.90 -5.60 11.72
N GLU A 135 -2.50 -6.32 10.79
CA GLU A 135 -3.18 -5.74 9.62
C GLU A 135 -4.68 -5.51 9.92
N PHE A 136 -5.00 -5.00 11.11
CA PHE A 136 -6.38 -4.73 11.55
C PHE A 136 -6.65 -3.23 11.63
N PHE A 137 -7.79 -2.82 11.09
CA PHE A 137 -8.20 -1.44 10.94
C PHE A 137 -9.60 -1.24 11.49
N GLN A 138 -9.80 -0.19 12.28
CA GLN A 138 -11.08 0.22 12.83
C GLN A 138 -11.67 1.33 11.95
N ILE A 139 -12.34 0.92 10.88
CA ILE A 139 -12.87 1.80 9.83
C ILE A 139 -14.10 1.15 9.18
N GLY A 140 -14.99 1.94 8.59
CA GLY A 140 -16.12 1.45 7.82
C GLY A 140 -15.69 0.67 6.57
N LEU A 141 -16.49 -0.33 6.17
CA LEU A 141 -16.22 -1.10 4.95
C LEU A 141 -16.22 -0.21 3.70
N ASP A 142 -17.12 0.77 3.65
CA ASP A 142 -17.29 1.68 2.51
C ASP A 142 -16.02 2.51 2.26
N GLU A 143 -15.49 3.16 3.31
CA GLU A 143 -14.27 3.97 3.23
C GLU A 143 -13.04 3.13 2.81
N VAL A 144 -12.98 1.87 3.25
CA VAL A 144 -11.92 0.94 2.83
C VAL A 144 -12.05 0.61 1.35
N ILE A 145 -13.26 0.34 0.86
CA ILE A 145 -13.52 0.06 -0.55
C ILE A 145 -13.10 1.26 -1.39
N GLU A 146 -13.55 2.46 -1.05
CA GLU A 146 -13.20 3.69 -1.77
C GLU A 146 -11.69 3.90 -1.82
N THR A 147 -10.98 3.66 -0.72
CA THR A 147 -9.52 3.78 -0.64
C THR A 147 -8.83 2.75 -1.54
N ILE A 148 -9.26 1.48 -1.50
CA ILE A 148 -8.66 0.42 -2.33
C ILE A 148 -8.96 0.67 -3.81
N GLU A 149 -10.17 1.11 -4.18
CA GLU A 149 -10.50 1.42 -5.56
C GLU A 149 -9.73 2.64 -6.09
N LEU A 150 -9.54 3.67 -5.26
CA LEU A 150 -8.77 4.86 -5.63
C LEU A 150 -7.31 4.51 -5.94
N ILE A 151 -6.66 3.76 -5.05
CA ILE A 151 -5.25 3.34 -5.23
C ILE A 151 -5.16 2.27 -6.32
N GLY A 152 -6.10 1.32 -6.34
CA GLY A 152 -6.18 0.18 -7.24
C GLY A 152 -6.36 0.54 -8.71
N LYS A 153 -6.80 1.77 -9.04
CA LYS A 153 -6.78 2.30 -10.42
C LYS A 153 -5.39 2.23 -11.08
N ASN A 154 -4.33 2.33 -10.28
CA ASN A 154 -2.95 2.23 -10.76
C ASN A 154 -2.48 0.77 -10.93
N PHE A 155 -3.29 -0.22 -10.53
CA PHE A 155 -2.94 -1.64 -10.45
C PHE A 155 -3.87 -2.55 -11.29
N LYS A 156 -4.67 -1.95 -12.18
CA LYS A 156 -5.56 -2.62 -13.14
C LYS A 156 -4.93 -2.78 -14.52
#